data_AF-A0A164R7U0-F1
#
_entry.id   AF-A0A164R7U0-F1
#
_cell.length_a   1.000
_cell.length_b   1.000
_cell.length_c   1.000
_cell.angle_alpha   90.00
_cell.angle_beta   90.00
_cell.angle_gamma   90.00
#
_symmetry.space_group_name_H-M   'P 1'
#
loop_
_entity.id
_entity.type
_entity.pdbx_description
1 polymer ?
#
loop_
_entity_poly.entity_id
_entity_poly.type
_entity_poly.pdbx_seq_one_letter_code
_entity_poly.pdbx_strand_id
1 'polypeptide(L)'
;MLSFADDVFRTLPLVKPKNARKLGPPSLSSLLKKFPVLYDHCNADMAEKEWRSHVNLPNDYFYVLSSHSNFEFYNTDAEFYWNRVFAVKLPNGEPQFPNLKICICLLLSFPLAIHLQRVSSVL
;
A
#
# COMPACT_ATOMS: atom_id res chain seq x y z
N MET A 1 -20.46 -18.49 -2.19
CA MET A 1 -19.25 -18.95 -2.90
C MET A 1 -18.35 -17.72 -3.08
N LEU A 2 -17.17 -17.69 -2.47
CA LEU A 2 -16.18 -16.65 -2.76
C LEU A 2 -15.80 -16.81 -4.24
N SER A 3 -15.97 -15.75 -5.01
CA SER A 3 -15.38 -15.69 -6.33
C SER A 3 -14.04 -14.98 -6.17
N PHE A 4 -12.98 -15.49 -6.82
CA PHE A 4 -11.73 -14.75 -6.99
C PHE A 4 -11.95 -13.39 -7.70
N ALA A 5 -13.17 -13.11 -8.18
CA ALA A 5 -13.60 -11.82 -8.69
C ALA A 5 -13.97 -10.78 -7.61
N ASP A 6 -13.94 -11.11 -6.31
CA ASP A 6 -14.19 -10.14 -5.25
C ASP A 6 -13.26 -8.92 -5.37
N ASP A 7 -13.84 -7.72 -5.28
CA ASP A 7 -13.15 -6.43 -5.50
C ASP A 7 -11.91 -6.23 -4.61
N VAL A 8 -11.85 -6.96 -3.50
CA VAL A 8 -10.76 -6.95 -2.52
C VAL A 8 -9.50 -7.67 -3.03
N PHE A 9 -9.62 -8.70 -3.86
CA PHE A 9 -8.45 -9.31 -4.52
C PHE A 9 -7.97 -8.47 -5.70
N ARG A 10 -8.82 -7.60 -6.25
CA ARG A 10 -8.45 -6.62 -7.29
C ARG A 10 -7.62 -5.45 -6.73
N THR A 11 -7.64 -5.22 -5.42
CA THR A 11 -6.82 -4.17 -4.78
C THR A 11 -5.38 -4.61 -4.47
N LEU A 12 -5.10 -5.91 -4.35
CA LEU A 12 -3.72 -6.40 -4.09
C LEU A 12 -2.71 -6.06 -5.19
N PRO A 13 -3.06 -6.15 -6.50
CA PRO A 13 -2.16 -5.70 -7.55
C PRO A 13 -1.78 -4.22 -7.44
N LEU A 14 -2.66 -3.36 -6.91
CA LEU A 14 -2.46 -1.91 -6.85
C LEU A 14 -1.28 -1.51 -5.95
N VAL A 15 -1.10 -2.26 -4.86
CA VAL A 15 -0.03 -2.00 -3.90
C VAL A 15 1.28 -2.70 -4.27
N LYS A 16 1.35 -3.40 -5.42
CA LYS A 16 2.63 -3.91 -5.94
C LYS A 16 3.54 -2.75 -6.33
N PRO A 17 4.87 -2.86 -6.14
CA PRO A 17 5.81 -1.76 -6.39
C PRO A 17 5.68 -1.15 -7.79
N LYS A 18 5.53 -2.01 -8.82
CA LYS A 18 5.30 -1.59 -10.21
C LYS A 18 4.10 -0.68 -10.39
N ASN A 19 2.99 -0.99 -9.73
CA ASN A 19 1.76 -0.24 -9.88
C ASN A 19 1.78 0.99 -8.96
N ALA A 20 2.27 0.86 -7.73
CA ALA A 20 2.42 1.97 -6.81
C ALA A 20 3.32 3.10 -7.36
N ARG A 21 4.50 2.75 -7.90
CA ARG A 21 5.43 3.71 -8.53
C ARG A 21 4.86 4.40 -9.76
N LYS A 22 3.89 3.79 -10.43
CA LYS A 22 3.18 4.38 -11.57
C LYS A 22 1.92 5.15 -11.16
N LEU A 23 1.65 5.27 -9.87
CA LEU A 23 0.39 5.79 -9.34
C LEU A 23 -0.80 5.05 -9.97
N GLY A 24 -0.76 3.71 -9.91
CA GLY A 24 -1.88 2.83 -10.24
C GLY A 24 -2.44 2.22 -8.96
N PRO A 25 -3.40 2.87 -8.27
CA PRO A 25 -4.36 3.84 -8.80
C PRO A 25 -3.88 5.30 -8.77
N PRO A 26 -4.41 6.17 -9.66
CA PRO A 26 -4.02 7.58 -9.73
C PRO A 26 -4.45 8.39 -8.50
N SER A 27 -5.36 7.84 -7.71
CA SER A 27 -5.85 8.38 -6.45
C SER A 27 -6.23 7.24 -5.51
N LEU A 28 -5.81 7.36 -4.25
CA LEU A 28 -6.29 6.52 -3.17
C LEU A 28 -7.70 6.94 -2.73
N SER A 29 -8.15 8.16 -3.01
CA SER A 29 -9.47 8.64 -2.57
C SER A 29 -10.62 7.75 -3.04
N SER A 30 -10.62 7.29 -4.29
CA SER A 30 -11.65 6.37 -4.80
C SER A 30 -11.63 5.00 -4.12
N LEU A 31 -10.47 4.61 -3.61
CA LEU A 31 -10.26 3.32 -2.97
C LEU A 31 -10.58 3.40 -1.48
N LEU A 32 -10.22 4.50 -0.80
CA LEU A 32 -10.68 4.84 0.56
C LEU A 32 -12.21 4.95 0.63
N LYS A 33 -12.86 5.52 -0.39
CA LYS A 33 -14.34 5.57 -0.48
C LYS A 33 -15.01 4.20 -0.42
N LYS A 34 -14.33 3.14 -0.88
CA LYS A 34 -14.85 1.76 -0.84
C LYS A 34 -14.79 1.15 0.56
N PHE A 35 -14.00 1.71 1.46
CA PHE A 35 -13.79 1.19 2.80
C PHE A 35 -13.99 2.31 3.83
N PRO A 36 -15.25 2.63 4.19
CA PRO A 36 -15.56 3.78 5.03
C PRO A 36 -14.84 3.76 6.39
N VAL A 37 -14.61 2.57 6.93
CA VAL A 37 -13.85 2.33 8.18
C VAL A 37 -12.40 2.84 8.11
N LEU A 38 -11.84 3.07 6.93
CA LEU A 38 -10.52 3.68 6.78
C LEU A 38 -10.52 5.17 7.11
N TYR A 39 -11.66 5.86 6.98
CA TYR A 39 -11.74 7.30 7.23
C TYR A 39 -11.52 7.65 8.71
N ASP A 40 -11.87 6.75 9.62
CA ASP A 40 -11.71 6.97 11.06
C ASP A 40 -10.26 6.79 11.53
N HIS A 41 -9.44 6.11 10.72
CA HIS A 41 -8.08 5.72 11.09
C HIS A 41 -7.00 6.37 10.23
N CYS A 42 -7.38 6.97 9.10
CA CYS A 42 -6.44 7.53 8.13
C CYS A 42 -6.94 8.89 7.65
N ASN A 43 -6.09 9.92 7.74
CA ASN A 43 -6.38 11.18 7.07
C ASN A 43 -6.21 10.98 5.55
N ALA A 44 -7.33 10.90 4.83
CA ALA A 44 -7.38 10.58 3.41
C ALA A 44 -6.62 11.59 2.54
N ASP A 45 -6.70 12.88 2.85
CA ASP A 45 -6.03 13.94 2.09
C ASP A 45 -4.51 13.86 2.27
N MET A 46 -4.07 13.58 3.50
CA MET A 46 -2.64 13.39 3.80
C MET A 46 -2.12 12.10 3.17
N ALA A 47 -2.87 10.99 3.25
CA ALA A 47 -2.51 9.73 2.60
C ALA A 47 -2.40 9.88 1.07
N GLU A 48 -3.30 10.66 0.46
CA GLU A 48 -3.26 10.97 -0.97
C GLU A 48 -2.01 11.79 -1.34
N LYS A 49 -1.67 12.80 -0.53
CA LYS A 49 -0.45 13.59 -0.73
C LYS A 49 0.80 12.72 -0.60
N GLU A 50 0.84 11.89 0.43
CA GLU A 50 1.92 10.94 0.68
C GLU A 50 2.04 9.93 -0.48
N TRP A 51 0.93 9.38 -0.96
CA TRP A 51 0.86 8.51 -2.16
C TRP A 51 1.41 9.19 -3.41
N ARG A 52 1.10 10.45 -3.67
CA ARG A 52 1.71 11.13 -4.83
C ARG A 52 3.19 11.41 -4.65
N SER A 53 3.65 11.57 -3.42
CA SER A 53 5.05 11.91 -3.13
C SER A 53 5.99 10.71 -3.04
N HIS A 54 5.50 9.51 -2.67
CA HIS A 54 6.36 8.34 -2.46
C HIS A 54 7.08 7.87 -3.75
N VAL A 55 6.51 8.18 -4.93
CA VAL A 55 7.12 7.86 -6.22
C VAL A 55 8.38 8.68 -6.50
N ASN A 56 8.61 9.76 -5.75
CA ASN A 56 9.82 10.57 -5.85
C ASN A 56 10.98 10.00 -5.02
N LEU A 57 10.77 8.97 -4.20
CA LEU A 57 11.85 8.30 -3.51
C LEU A 57 12.86 7.75 -4.54
N PRO A 58 14.17 8.01 -4.40
CA PRO A 58 15.17 7.48 -5.31
C PRO A 58 15.14 5.95 -5.35
N ASN A 59 15.40 5.35 -6.51
CA ASN A 59 15.38 3.89 -6.63
C ASN A 59 16.43 3.22 -5.71
N ASP A 60 17.53 3.92 -5.39
CA ASP A 60 18.61 3.46 -4.50
C ASP A 60 18.13 3.09 -3.09
N TYR A 61 17.00 3.64 -2.63
CA TYR A 61 16.39 3.25 -1.35
C TYR A 61 15.87 1.80 -1.33
N PHE A 62 15.71 1.19 -2.50
CA PHE A 62 15.06 -0.10 -2.68
C PHE A 62 15.99 -1.17 -3.23
N TYR A 63 17.23 -0.84 -3.59
CA TYR A 63 18.22 -1.83 -3.99
C TYR A 63 18.99 -2.33 -2.75
N VAL A 64 19.03 -3.65 -2.56
CA VAL A 64 19.84 -4.27 -1.49
C VAL A 64 21.31 -4.38 -1.93
N LEU A 65 21.57 -4.58 -3.22
CA LEU A 65 22.91 -4.71 -3.80
C LEU A 65 22.89 -4.15 -5.23
N SER A 66 23.96 -3.44 -5.58
CA SER A 66 24.16 -2.57 -6.76
C SER A 66 24.20 -3.26 -8.13
N SER A 67 23.49 -4.38 -8.32
CA SER A 67 23.54 -5.18 -9.55
C SER A 67 22.19 -5.52 -10.15
N HIS A 68 21.08 -5.08 -9.53
CA HIS A 68 19.76 -5.50 -9.97
C HIS A 68 19.16 -4.50 -10.96
N SER A 69 18.70 -5.03 -12.09
CA SER A 69 18.12 -4.24 -13.19
C SER A 69 16.81 -3.59 -12.75
N ASN A 70 16.39 -2.49 -13.42
CA ASN A 70 15.07 -1.88 -13.20
C ASN A 70 13.90 -2.90 -13.28
N PHE A 71 14.09 -4.01 -14.00
CA PHE A 71 13.12 -5.10 -14.10
C PHE A 71 12.94 -5.86 -12.78
N GLU A 72 14.00 -6.07 -12.01
CA GLU A 72 13.95 -6.77 -10.71
C GLU A 72 13.34 -5.88 -9.61
N PHE A 73 13.58 -4.56 -9.67
CA PHE A 73 12.92 -3.61 -8.77
C PHE A 73 11.39 -3.68 -8.86
N TYR A 74 10.84 -3.73 -10.07
CA TYR A 74 9.39 -3.79 -10.26
C TYR A 74 8.75 -5.14 -9.95
N ASN A 75 9.57 -6.20 -9.82
CA ASN A 75 9.15 -7.52 -9.36
C ASN A 75 9.52 -7.78 -7.90
N THR A 76 10.04 -6.77 -7.19
CA THR A 76 10.38 -6.88 -5.77
C THR A 76 9.12 -7.14 -4.95
N ASP A 77 9.31 -7.87 -3.86
CA ASP A 77 8.26 -8.17 -2.91
C ASP A 77 7.61 -6.90 -2.35
N ALA A 78 6.29 -6.91 -2.19
CA ALA A 78 5.52 -5.74 -1.76
C ALA A 78 5.83 -5.38 -0.30
N GLU A 79 6.04 -6.38 0.57
CA GLU A 79 6.38 -6.16 1.97
C GLU A 79 7.75 -5.46 2.07
N PHE A 80 8.76 -5.97 1.34
CA PHE A 80 10.08 -5.33 1.29
C PHE A 80 9.99 -3.86 0.83
N TYR A 81 9.27 -3.61 -0.27
CA TYR A 81 9.11 -2.27 -0.84
C TYR A 81 8.47 -1.30 0.16
N TRP A 82 7.33 -1.68 0.73
CA TRP A 82 6.59 -0.82 1.65
C TRP A 82 7.35 -0.59 2.96
N ASN A 83 8.07 -1.60 3.46
CA ASN A 83 8.95 -1.42 4.61
C ASN A 83 10.04 -0.37 4.35
N ARG A 84 10.60 -0.32 3.14
CA ARG A 84 11.56 0.72 2.76
C ARG A 84 10.92 2.11 2.67
N VAL A 85 9.75 2.23 2.05
CA VAL A 85 9.00 3.51 2.01
C VAL A 85 8.73 4.02 3.43
N PHE A 86 8.22 3.16 4.32
CA PHE A 86 7.81 3.54 5.67
C PHE A 86 8.97 3.70 6.66
N ALA A 87 10.18 3.31 6.28
CA ALA A 87 11.40 3.58 7.05
C ALA A 87 11.93 5.01 6.83
N VAL A 88 11.45 5.72 5.80
CA VAL A 88 11.94 7.07 5.50
C VAL A 88 11.42 8.06 6.55
N LYS A 89 12.35 8.86 7.07
CA LYS A 89 12.10 9.87 8.09
C LYS A 89 12.41 11.26 7.56
N LEU A 90 11.67 12.23 8.06
CA LEU A 90 11.96 13.65 7.90
C LEU A 90 13.23 14.01 8.71
N PRO A 91 13.85 15.18 8.47
CA PRO A 91 15.07 15.60 9.19
C PRO A 91 14.89 15.69 10.71
N ASN A 92 13.66 15.91 11.18
CA ASN A 92 13.31 15.94 12.61
C ASN A 92 13.11 14.54 13.23
N GLY A 93 13.29 13.47 12.46
CA GLY A 93 13.14 12.08 12.91
C GLY A 93 11.73 11.50 12.80
N GLU A 94 10.73 12.31 12.46
CA GLU A 94 9.35 11.86 12.29
C GLU A 94 9.17 11.04 11.00
N PRO A 95 8.23 10.07 10.95
CA PRO A 95 7.93 9.32 9.73
C PRO A 95 7.51 10.25 8.59
N GLN A 96 8.03 10.03 7.38
CA GLN A 96 7.66 10.84 6.21
C GLN A 96 6.28 10.45 5.64
N PHE A 97 5.85 9.20 5.79
CA PHE A 97 4.62 8.66 5.19
C PHE A 97 3.70 7.95 6.21
N PRO A 98 3.30 8.60 7.33
CA PRO A 98 2.52 7.96 8.39
C PRO A 98 1.10 7.59 7.96
N ASN A 99 0.41 8.43 7.18
CA ASN A 99 -0.99 8.19 6.78
C ASN A 99 -1.07 7.13 5.69
N LEU A 100 -0.14 7.17 4.74
CA LEU A 100 0.00 6.18 3.70
C LEU A 100 0.32 4.80 4.29
N LYS A 101 1.15 4.74 5.35
CA LYS A 101 1.41 3.49 6.08
C LYS A 101 0.12 2.87 6.58
N ILE A 102 -0.71 3.65 7.28
CA ILE A 102 -2.00 3.18 7.79
C ILE A 102 -2.89 2.71 6.65
N CYS A 103 -3.01 3.50 5.59
CA CYS A 103 -3.81 3.14 4.41
C CYS A 103 -3.38 1.81 3.78
N ILE A 104 -2.09 1.64 3.49
CA ILE A 104 -1.57 0.43 2.83
C ILE A 104 -1.67 -0.79 3.75
N CYS A 105 -1.34 -0.66 5.03
CA CYS A 105 -1.49 -1.74 6.00
C CYS A 105 -2.93 -2.21 6.06
N LEU A 106 -3.88 -1.29 6.17
CA LEU A 106 -5.29 -1.64 6.20
C LEU A 106 -5.71 -2.34 4.90
N LEU A 107 -5.34 -1.82 3.73
CA LEU A 107 -5.66 -2.43 2.44
C LEU A 107 -5.11 -3.86 2.26
N LEU A 108 -3.93 -4.12 2.82
CA LEU A 108 -3.34 -5.46 2.83
C LEU A 108 -4.02 -6.38 3.86
N SER A 109 -4.56 -5.84 4.95
CA SER A 109 -5.27 -6.59 6.00
C SER A 109 -6.76 -6.83 5.70
N PHE A 110 -7.41 -5.99 4.89
CA PHE A 110 -8.85 -6.11 4.55
C PHE A 110 -9.27 -7.46 3.94
N PRO A 111 -8.53 -8.05 2.98
CA PRO A 111 -8.81 -9.39 2.46
C PRO A 111 -8.87 -10.45 3.58
N LEU A 112 -7.99 -10.35 4.57
CA LEU A 112 -7.93 -11.27 5.71
C LEU A 112 -9.08 -11.04 6.71
N ALA A 113 -9.40 -9.78 7.03
CA ALA A 113 -10.44 -9.44 7.98
C ALA A 113 -11.85 -9.89 7.52
N ILE A 114 -12.17 -9.69 6.23
CA ILE A 114 -13.43 -10.15 5.63
C ILE A 114 -13.50 -11.68 5.63
N HIS A 115 -12.38 -12.37 5.40
CA HIS A 115 -12.32 -13.82 5.42
C HIS A 115 -12.57 -14.37 6.84
N LEU A 116 -11.92 -13.78 7.85
CA LEU A 116 -12.03 -14.20 9.26
C LEU A 116 -13.42 -13.97 9.84
N GLN A 117 -14.04 -12.80 9.62
CA GLN A 117 -15.39 -12.51 10.11
C GLN A 117 -16.46 -13.48 9.57
N ARG A 118 -16.29 -13.97 8.34
CA ARG A 118 -17.25 -14.90 7.72
C ARG A 118 -17.04 -16.35 8.12
N VAL A 119 -15.80 -16.77 8.37
CA VAL A 119 -15.52 -18.10 8.98
C VAL A 119 -16.11 -18.16 10.39
N SER A 120 -15.99 -17.08 11.18
CA SER A 120 -16.59 -17.01 12.51
C SER A 120 -18.12 -16.91 12.51
N SER A 121 -18.76 -16.54 11.40
CA SER A 121 -20.24 -16.51 11.28
C SER A 121 -20.85 -17.81 10.75
N VAL A 122 -20.01 -18.78 10.36
CA VAL A 122 -20.43 -20.11 9.88
C VAL A 122 -20.19 -21.19 10.95
N LEU A 123 -19.54 -20.84 12.06
CA LEU A 123 -19.43 -21.62 13.30
C LEU A 123 -20.45 -21.09 14.32
#